data_AF-A0A409W5Y6-F1
#
_entry.id   AF-A0A409W5Y6-F1
#
_cell.length_a   1.000
_cell.length_b   1.000
_cell.length_c   1.000
_cell.angle_alpha   90.00
_cell.angle_beta   90.00
_cell.angle_gamma   90.00
#
_symmetry.space_group_name_H-M   'P 1'
#
loop_
_entity.id
_entity.type
_entity.pdbx_description
1 polymer ?
#
loop_
_entity_poly.entity_id
_entity_poly.type
_entity_poly.pdbx_seq_one_letter_code
_entity_poly.pdbx_strand_id
1 'polypeptide(L)'
;MRRRANTNLSTDSTRSVSKLVPTSIYSHVSTYRSAKLELQLYSPSLKVHEDGTGPIAVFSDHDQITGKVSIDSTCHHTGRLAISIEGSFSYALPIDWDEPSTSSAVRRHVFLSSTTTIAISASEATSPISVLQNAFVRRRPSLASLNTNVTTSTERSHSFSFSLPQSTRMFEEMPASFVSTKDTSSRDYFEITYKVVAIWEPSDSSDESSRLEVPFLIHPDADFQCIDASATTQESWLELPLRPDRPIPVRCAITLPSSVTFSRSSSIPYFVVFTTTPRSPEVAKEIAADASISVSLIRQVIVTEQNPTMPPSPPLTPSSDESDSSSRPKLLRRVAKSHSRLTMPRRTSEGAISYPRDKPLPNIPTISQSFSDTRTIHHDMCIGFPKRPRQQFDKEGHPSLETIANLPDGLHKTRIHLNKDMLPSVDWAGVSVKYYLDVSVLLGADDLHARIPVRIR
;
A
#
# COMPACT_ATOMS: atom_id res chain seq x y z
N MET A 1 24.76 30.83 43.47
CA MET A 1 25.91 30.98 42.55
C MET A 1 26.56 29.61 42.29
N ARG A 2 26.24 28.98 41.16
CA ARG A 2 26.90 27.74 40.71
C ARG A 2 27.37 27.98 39.27
N ARG A 3 28.69 27.96 39.07
CA ARG A 3 29.34 28.19 37.76
C ARG A 3 29.10 26.99 36.84
N ARG A 4 28.52 27.24 35.67
CA ARG A 4 28.47 26.29 34.54
C ARG A 4 29.84 26.30 33.84
N ALA A 5 30.42 25.12 33.65
CA ALA A 5 31.57 24.93 32.78
C ALA A 5 31.05 24.68 31.35
N ASN A 6 31.35 25.60 30.44
CA ASN A 6 31.18 25.41 29.00
C ASN A 6 32.46 24.75 28.47
N THR A 7 32.33 23.57 27.87
CA THR A 7 33.39 22.99 27.04
C THR A 7 32.87 22.89 25.60
N ASN A 8 33.26 23.89 24.81
CA ASN A 8 33.27 23.81 23.36
C ASN A 8 34.49 22.99 22.93
N LEU A 9 34.29 21.91 22.18
CA LEU A 9 35.34 21.30 21.36
C LEU A 9 34.72 20.78 20.07
N SER A 10 34.96 21.55 19.01
CA SER A 10 34.87 21.19 17.61
C SER A 10 36.17 20.50 17.18
N THR A 11 36.08 19.28 16.66
CA THR A 11 37.09 18.71 15.76
C THR A 11 36.43 17.72 14.81
N ASP A 12 36.41 18.09 13.53
CA ASP A 12 36.14 17.23 12.39
C ASP A 12 37.04 16.00 12.41
N SER A 13 36.42 14.83 12.51
CA SER A 13 37.05 13.53 12.27
C SER A 13 36.02 12.65 11.56
N THR A 14 36.11 12.61 10.24
CA THR A 14 35.33 11.71 9.38
C THR A 14 35.87 10.28 9.52
N ARG A 15 35.66 9.67 10.68
CA ARG A 15 35.67 8.20 10.81
C ARG A 15 34.24 7.75 10.55
N SER A 16 34.07 6.85 9.58
CA SER A 16 32.83 6.12 9.38
C SER A 16 32.52 5.36 10.67
N VAL A 17 31.69 5.95 11.52
CA VAL A 17 31.09 5.26 12.65
C VAL A 17 30.28 4.15 12.02
N SER A 18 30.84 2.94 11.99
CA SER A 18 30.07 1.72 11.80
C SER A 18 29.04 1.74 12.92
N LYS A 19 27.86 2.26 12.62
CA LYS A 19 26.72 2.26 13.54
C LYS A 19 26.50 0.80 13.83
N LEU A 20 26.98 0.33 14.99
CA LEU A 20 26.56 -0.91 15.59
C LEU A 20 25.06 -0.71 15.84
N VAL A 21 24.26 -1.02 14.83
CA VAL A 21 22.81 -1.06 14.97
C VAL A 21 22.57 -2.18 15.97
N PRO A 22 22.01 -1.89 17.16
CA PRO A 22 21.70 -2.92 18.12
C PRO A 22 20.87 -3.98 17.41
N THR A 23 21.32 -5.23 17.43
CA THR A 23 20.54 -6.34 16.92
C THR A 23 19.26 -6.38 17.75
N SER A 24 18.10 -6.28 17.11
CA SER A 24 16.83 -6.33 17.82
C SER A 24 16.74 -7.67 18.54
N ILE A 25 16.71 -7.63 19.87
CA ILE A 25 16.54 -8.83 20.69
C ILE A 25 15.04 -8.99 20.89
N TYR A 26 14.43 -9.84 20.05
CA TYR A 26 13.03 -10.18 20.19
C TYR A 26 12.83 -11.25 21.28
N SER A 27 11.77 -11.12 22.06
CA SER A 27 11.46 -12.01 23.19
C SER A 27 10.74 -13.29 22.77
N HIS A 28 10.08 -13.30 21.60
CA HIS A 28 9.27 -14.43 21.16
C HIS A 28 9.95 -15.20 20.03
N VAL A 29 9.82 -16.53 20.10
CA VAL A 29 10.35 -17.46 19.10
C VAL A 29 9.25 -18.42 18.68
N SER A 30 8.84 -18.34 17.41
CA SER A 30 7.90 -19.29 16.81
C SER A 30 8.67 -20.33 16.00
N THR A 31 8.42 -21.62 16.25
CA THR A 31 9.15 -22.73 15.59
C THR A 31 8.22 -23.51 14.67
N TYR A 32 8.63 -23.66 13.41
CA TYR A 32 7.92 -24.37 12.37
C TYR A 32 8.81 -25.47 11.82
N ARG A 33 8.24 -26.64 11.52
CA ARG A 33 9.01 -27.81 11.09
C ARG A 33 8.39 -28.44 9.84
N SER A 34 9.25 -28.86 8.92
CA SER A 34 8.96 -29.83 7.86
C SER A 34 9.83 -31.08 8.10
N ALA A 35 9.76 -32.06 7.18
CA ALA A 35 10.57 -33.27 7.29
C ALA A 35 12.08 -33.02 7.27
N LYS A 36 12.54 -31.95 6.60
CA LYS A 36 13.97 -31.67 6.37
C LYS A 36 14.42 -30.31 6.93
N LEU A 37 13.48 -29.45 7.31
CA LEU A 37 13.75 -28.07 7.73
C LEU A 37 13.05 -27.74 9.05
N GLU A 38 13.73 -26.98 9.90
CA GLU A 38 13.16 -26.29 11.05
C GLU A 38 13.43 -24.79 10.90
N LEU A 39 12.38 -23.96 10.97
CA LEU A 39 12.49 -22.50 10.93
C LEU A 39 12.04 -21.93 12.28
N GLN A 40 12.91 -21.15 12.89
CA GLN A 40 12.65 -20.35 14.07
C GLN A 40 12.55 -18.88 13.67
N LEU A 41 11.40 -18.27 13.93
CA LEU A 41 11.12 -16.87 13.62
C LEU A 41 11.11 -16.07 14.92
N TYR A 42 11.89 -14.99 14.98
CA TYR A 42 12.01 -14.13 16.15
C TYR A 42 11.15 -12.89 15.97
N SER A 43 10.18 -12.68 16.86
CA SER A 43 9.19 -11.59 16.70
C SER A 43 8.97 -10.77 17.98
N PRO A 44 8.65 -9.47 17.84
CA PRO A 44 8.36 -8.61 18.99
C PRO A 44 7.04 -8.95 19.68
N SER A 45 6.07 -9.52 18.95
CA SER A 45 4.82 -9.99 19.54
C SER A 45 4.26 -11.23 18.81
N LEU A 46 3.25 -11.85 19.44
CA LEU A 46 2.54 -13.02 18.93
C LEU A 46 1.03 -12.74 18.98
N LYS A 47 0.30 -13.19 17.96
CA LYS A 47 -1.17 -13.19 17.94
C LYS A 47 -1.68 -14.62 17.86
N VAL A 48 -2.55 -14.98 18.80
CA VAL A 48 -3.21 -16.29 18.79
C VAL A 48 -4.40 -16.22 17.83
N HIS A 49 -4.44 -17.11 16.84
CA HIS A 49 -5.56 -17.21 15.92
C HIS A 49 -6.72 -17.99 16.57
N GLU A 50 -7.97 -17.59 16.28
CA GLU A 50 -9.16 -18.28 16.82
C GLU A 50 -9.31 -19.71 16.27
N ASP A 51 -8.87 -19.92 15.03
CA ASP A 51 -8.91 -21.22 14.32
C ASP A 51 -8.01 -22.33 14.94
N GLY A 52 -7.33 -22.06 16.05
CA GLY A 52 -6.50 -23.06 16.75
C GLY A 52 -5.17 -23.38 16.06
N THR A 53 -4.77 -22.63 15.04
CA THR A 53 -3.50 -22.77 14.31
C THR A 53 -2.25 -22.35 15.11
N GLY A 54 -2.42 -22.06 16.40
CA GLY A 54 -1.35 -21.63 17.30
C GLY A 54 -1.05 -20.13 17.19
N PRO A 55 -0.03 -19.65 17.92
CA PRO A 55 0.41 -18.25 17.85
C PRO A 55 1.15 -17.97 16.53
N ILE A 56 0.82 -16.85 15.89
CA ILE A 56 1.47 -16.33 14.68
C ILE A 56 2.33 -15.12 15.04
N ALA A 57 3.53 -15.04 14.48
CA ALA A 57 4.43 -13.90 14.66
C ALA A 57 3.83 -12.61 14.08
N VAL A 58 3.94 -11.51 14.85
CA VAL A 58 3.46 -10.19 14.43
C VAL A 58 4.62 -9.21 14.42
N PHE A 59 4.71 -8.44 13.34
CA PHE A 59 5.70 -7.41 13.09
C PHE A 59 5.00 -6.08 12.78
N SER A 60 5.67 -4.98 13.10
CA SER A 60 5.34 -3.63 12.65
C SER A 60 6.13 -3.27 11.39
N ASP A 61 5.81 -2.14 10.78
CA ASP A 61 6.45 -1.62 9.57
C ASP A 61 7.94 -1.28 9.77
N HIS A 62 8.39 -1.16 11.03
CA HIS A 62 9.75 -0.79 11.40
C HIS A 62 10.59 -1.98 11.87
N ASP A 63 9.97 -3.13 12.06
CA ASP A 63 10.67 -4.32 12.54
C ASP A 63 11.48 -4.99 11.42
N GLN A 64 12.57 -5.63 11.82
CA GLN A 64 13.29 -6.57 10.97
C GLN A 64 12.74 -7.98 11.17
N ILE A 65 12.53 -8.69 10.08
CA ILE A 65 12.14 -10.09 10.10
C ILE A 65 13.42 -10.91 10.25
N THR A 66 13.63 -11.48 11.44
CA THR A 66 14.85 -12.23 11.76
C THR A 66 14.52 -13.63 12.23
N GLY A 67 15.44 -14.57 11.99
CA GLY A 67 15.24 -15.95 12.39
C GLY A 67 16.44 -16.83 12.14
N LYS A 68 16.22 -18.13 12.31
CA LYS A 68 17.21 -19.20 12.14
C LYS A 68 16.53 -20.35 11.41
N VAL A 69 17.20 -20.90 10.40
CA VAL A 69 16.78 -22.13 9.72
C VAL A 69 17.80 -23.22 10.02
N SER A 70 17.33 -24.34 10.57
CA SER A 70 18.12 -25.53 10.82
C SER A 70 17.73 -26.63 9.82
N ILE A 71 18.73 -27.26 9.22
CA ILE A 71 18.54 -28.38 8.28
C ILE A 71 18.75 -29.68 9.03
N ASP A 72 17.85 -30.64 8.86
CA ASP A 72 17.98 -31.94 9.52
C ASP A 72 19.31 -32.61 9.12
N SER A 73 19.95 -33.24 10.09
CA SER A 73 21.18 -34.01 9.93
C SER A 73 21.06 -35.17 8.93
N THR A 74 19.85 -35.65 8.67
CA THR A 74 19.56 -36.73 7.69
C THR A 74 19.70 -36.27 6.23
N CYS A 75 19.66 -34.96 5.96
CA CYS A 75 19.73 -34.41 4.61
C CYS A 75 21.18 -34.40 4.08
N HIS A 76 21.36 -34.43 2.75
CA HIS A 76 22.67 -34.27 2.12
C HIS A 76 23.46 -33.10 2.70
N HIS A 77 24.77 -33.30 2.82
CA HIS A 77 25.70 -32.35 3.43
C HIS A 77 26.08 -31.18 2.51
N THR A 78 25.67 -31.22 1.24
CA THR A 78 25.87 -30.14 0.24
C THR A 78 24.56 -29.74 -0.42
N GLY A 79 24.42 -28.45 -0.71
CA GLY A 79 23.25 -27.90 -1.37
C GLY A 79 23.13 -26.39 -1.28
N ARG A 80 21.95 -25.88 -1.60
CA ARG A 80 21.59 -24.47 -1.55
C ARG A 80 20.38 -24.29 -0.66
N LEU A 81 20.51 -23.44 0.35
CA LEU A 81 19.41 -22.97 1.17
C LEU A 81 18.99 -21.59 0.67
N ALA A 82 17.79 -21.48 0.12
CA ALA A 82 17.18 -20.20 -0.24
C ALA A 82 16.14 -19.82 0.82
N ILE A 83 16.25 -18.62 1.37
CA ILE A 83 15.28 -18.07 2.31
C ILE A 83 14.72 -16.80 1.66
N SER A 84 13.41 -16.69 1.56
CA SER A 84 12.76 -15.51 1.01
C SER A 84 11.63 -15.01 1.89
N ILE A 85 11.34 -13.72 1.78
CA ILE A 85 10.11 -13.10 2.28
C ILE A 85 9.21 -12.77 1.10
N GLU A 86 7.92 -13.00 1.28
CA GLU A 86 6.91 -12.78 0.25
C GLU A 86 5.70 -12.08 0.87
N GLY A 87 5.25 -10.97 0.27
CA GLY A 87 3.99 -10.31 0.56
C GLY A 87 3.11 -10.31 -0.68
N SER A 88 1.87 -10.78 -0.54
CA SER A 88 0.97 -10.96 -1.68
C SER A 88 -0.45 -10.47 -1.41
N PHE A 89 -1.04 -9.91 -2.45
CA PHE A 89 -2.45 -9.51 -2.53
C PHE A 89 -3.21 -10.53 -3.37
N SER A 90 -4.11 -11.27 -2.73
CA SER A 90 -5.01 -12.21 -3.40
C SER A 90 -6.40 -11.60 -3.55
N TYR A 91 -7.04 -11.79 -4.70
CA TYR A 91 -8.39 -11.31 -4.95
C TYR A 91 -9.18 -12.26 -5.86
N ALA A 92 -10.47 -12.39 -5.63
CA ALA A 92 -11.40 -13.09 -6.52
C ALA A 92 -12.31 -12.08 -7.23
N LEU A 93 -12.49 -12.27 -8.54
CA LEU A 93 -13.42 -11.46 -9.31
C LEU A 93 -14.87 -11.88 -9.01
N PRO A 94 -15.82 -10.93 -8.94
CA PRO A 94 -17.23 -11.28 -8.92
C PRO A 94 -17.56 -12.12 -10.16
N ILE A 95 -18.20 -13.27 -9.94
CA ILE A 95 -18.72 -14.09 -11.04
C ILE A 95 -19.90 -13.32 -11.66
N ASP A 96 -19.82 -13.03 -12.96
CA ASP A 96 -20.96 -12.53 -13.71
C ASP A 96 -21.98 -13.65 -13.86
N TRP A 97 -23.24 -13.40 -13.49
CA TRP A 97 -24.27 -14.46 -13.42
C TRP A 97 -24.69 -14.97 -14.80
N ASP A 98 -24.34 -14.23 -15.85
CA ASP A 98 -24.72 -14.53 -17.23
C ASP A 98 -23.76 -15.51 -17.91
N GLU A 99 -22.59 -15.82 -17.31
CA GLU A 99 -21.64 -16.77 -17.87
C GLU A 99 -21.60 -18.09 -17.07
N PRO A 100 -21.94 -19.25 -17.66
CA PRO A 100 -22.02 -20.51 -16.95
C PRO A 100 -20.65 -20.97 -16.43
N SER A 101 -20.41 -20.68 -15.15
CA SER A 101 -19.57 -21.43 -14.20
C SER A 101 -18.18 -21.85 -14.70
N THR A 102 -17.33 -20.90 -15.08
CA THR A 102 -15.89 -21.08 -14.83
C THR A 102 -15.62 -20.67 -13.40
N SER A 103 -15.05 -21.56 -12.58
CA SER A 103 -14.71 -21.26 -11.20
C SER A 103 -13.88 -19.97 -11.13
N SER A 104 -14.31 -18.96 -10.37
CA SER A 104 -13.54 -17.72 -10.20
C SER A 104 -12.18 -18.06 -9.59
N ALA A 105 -11.15 -18.17 -10.43
CA ALA A 105 -9.80 -18.43 -9.96
C ALA A 105 -9.34 -17.24 -9.12
N VAL A 106 -8.95 -17.50 -7.87
CA VAL A 106 -8.32 -16.49 -7.01
C VAL A 106 -7.03 -16.05 -7.69
N ARG A 107 -6.96 -14.77 -8.05
CA ARG A 107 -5.76 -14.17 -8.62
C ARG A 107 -4.86 -13.72 -7.47
N ARG A 108 -3.56 -13.89 -7.64
CA ARG A 108 -2.56 -13.57 -6.61
C ARG A 108 -1.48 -12.68 -7.22
N HIS A 109 -1.23 -11.55 -6.58
CA HIS A 109 -0.20 -10.60 -6.98
C HIS A 109 0.84 -10.47 -5.87
N VAL A 110 2.12 -10.71 -6.18
CA VAL A 110 3.22 -10.58 -5.22
C VAL A 110 3.80 -9.16 -5.33
N PHE A 111 3.54 -8.33 -4.31
CA PHE A 111 4.01 -6.94 -4.27
C PHE A 111 5.29 -6.76 -3.44
N LEU A 112 5.68 -7.78 -2.68
CA LEU A 112 6.91 -7.82 -1.89
C LEU A 112 7.60 -9.16 -2.12
N SER A 113 8.87 -9.13 -2.52
CA SER A 113 9.71 -10.30 -2.65
C SER A 113 11.16 -9.93 -2.37
N SER A 114 11.81 -10.66 -1.46
CA SER A 114 13.24 -10.54 -1.19
C SER A 114 13.80 -11.90 -0.82
N THR A 115 14.98 -12.24 -1.34
CA THR A 115 15.56 -13.59 -1.23
C THR A 115 17.04 -13.50 -0.88
N THR A 116 17.46 -14.34 0.07
CA THR A 116 18.86 -14.60 0.41
C THR A 116 19.17 -16.06 0.15
N THR A 117 20.29 -16.35 -0.50
CA THR A 117 20.74 -17.73 -0.78
C THR A 117 22.05 -18.02 -0.06
N ILE A 118 22.14 -19.20 0.52
CA ILE A 118 23.30 -19.69 1.28
C ILE A 118 23.74 -21.00 0.63
N ALA A 119 24.98 -21.04 0.14
CA ALA A 119 25.58 -22.27 -0.35
C ALA A 119 26.14 -23.06 0.83
N ILE A 120 25.77 -24.33 0.93
CA ILE A 120 26.23 -25.24 1.98
C ILE A 120 27.18 -26.25 1.34
N SER A 121 28.40 -26.27 1.82
CA SER A 121 29.46 -27.18 1.35
C SER A 121 29.87 -28.16 2.45
N ALA A 122 30.35 -29.34 2.05
CA ALA A 122 30.73 -30.44 2.93
C ALA A 122 31.84 -30.09 3.94
N SER A 123 32.61 -29.03 3.65
CA SER A 123 33.94 -28.82 4.21
C SER A 123 33.98 -27.87 5.41
N GLU A 124 32.86 -27.29 5.86
CA GLU A 124 32.86 -26.26 6.91
C GLU A 124 32.96 -26.79 8.36
N ALA A 125 33.37 -28.05 8.57
CA ALA A 125 33.61 -28.60 9.91
C ALA A 125 34.78 -27.92 10.68
N THR A 126 35.41 -26.88 10.13
CA THR A 126 36.54 -26.16 10.78
C THR A 126 36.47 -24.63 10.62
N SER A 127 35.28 -24.03 10.59
CA SER A 127 35.15 -22.59 10.85
C SER A 127 35.52 -22.33 12.31
N PRO A 128 36.55 -21.51 12.62
CA PRO A 128 36.98 -21.29 13.99
C PRO A 128 35.87 -20.56 14.74
N ILE A 129 35.20 -21.28 15.63
CA ILE A 129 34.34 -20.72 16.67
C ILE A 129 35.10 -19.55 17.29
N SER A 130 34.59 -18.33 17.09
CA SER A 130 35.13 -17.12 17.71
C SER A 130 35.19 -17.34 19.22
N VAL A 131 36.40 -17.61 19.72
CA VAL A 131 36.72 -17.95 21.12
C VAL A 131 36.27 -16.86 22.10
N LEU A 132 35.89 -15.68 21.60
CA LEU A 132 35.46 -14.54 22.41
C LEU A 132 34.01 -14.62 22.93
N GLN A 133 33.09 -15.37 22.30
CA GLN A 133 31.70 -15.45 22.80
C GLN A 133 31.52 -16.41 23.99
N ASN A 134 32.42 -17.39 24.18
CA ASN A 134 32.35 -18.33 25.31
C ASN A 134 33.01 -17.82 26.60
N ALA A 135 33.65 -16.63 26.60
CA ALA A 135 34.43 -16.15 27.74
C ALA A 135 33.59 -15.57 28.90
N PHE A 136 32.29 -15.28 28.69
CA PHE A 136 31.45 -14.62 29.72
C PHE A 136 30.44 -15.52 30.45
N VAL A 137 30.35 -16.82 30.12
CA VAL A 137 29.53 -17.79 30.88
C VAL A 137 30.32 -18.41 32.05
N ARG A 138 30.99 -17.56 32.84
CA ARG A 138 31.77 -17.99 34.02
C ARG A 138 31.06 -17.63 35.32
N ARG A 139 29.87 -18.17 35.58
CA ARG A 139 29.32 -18.25 36.95
C ARG A 139 28.62 -19.58 37.23
N ARG A 140 29.41 -20.46 37.87
CA ARG A 140 29.07 -21.51 38.86
C ARG A 140 28.22 -22.71 38.37
N PRO A 141 28.85 -23.85 38.06
CA PRO A 141 28.15 -25.12 37.89
C PRO A 141 27.86 -25.75 39.27
N SER A 142 26.59 -25.99 39.58
CA SER A 142 26.18 -26.98 40.57
C SER A 142 25.86 -28.29 39.84
N LEU A 143 26.55 -29.33 40.29
CA LEU A 143 26.61 -30.68 39.77
C LEU A 143 25.24 -31.39 39.76
N ALA A 144 25.02 -32.15 38.68
CA ALA A 144 24.42 -33.50 38.61
C ALA A 144 23.33 -33.64 37.54
N SER A 145 23.73 -34.05 36.34
CA SER A 145 22.88 -34.84 35.44
C SER A 145 23.77 -35.73 34.58
N LEU A 146 23.46 -37.03 34.60
CA LEU A 146 24.19 -38.10 33.92
C LEU A 146 24.40 -37.83 32.43
N ASN A 147 25.61 -38.15 31.99
CA ASN A 147 26.04 -38.21 30.59
C ASN A 147 25.23 -39.25 29.81
N THR A 148 24.23 -38.81 29.05
CA THR A 148 23.97 -39.41 27.74
C THR A 148 24.99 -38.81 26.78
N ASN A 149 25.88 -39.64 26.25
CA ASN A 149 26.75 -39.28 25.13
C ASN A 149 25.87 -39.08 23.89
N VAL A 150 25.19 -37.93 23.83
CA VAL A 150 24.60 -37.40 22.61
C VAL A 150 25.78 -37.04 21.73
N THR A 151 26.06 -37.87 20.73
CA THR A 151 26.85 -37.45 19.57
C THR A 151 26.25 -36.13 19.11
N THR A 152 26.94 -35.03 19.38
CA THR A 152 26.55 -33.69 18.94
C THR A 152 26.66 -33.68 17.43
N SER A 153 25.61 -34.14 16.75
CA SER A 153 25.44 -33.85 15.33
C SER A 153 25.54 -32.34 15.21
N THR A 154 26.49 -31.88 14.41
CA THR A 154 26.73 -30.46 14.19
C THR A 154 25.43 -29.87 13.61
N GLU A 155 24.68 -29.14 14.43
CA GLU A 155 23.43 -28.52 14.02
C GLU A 155 23.72 -27.55 12.87
N ARG A 156 23.27 -27.89 11.67
CA ARG A 156 23.45 -27.06 10.47
C ARG A 156 22.41 -25.96 10.47
N SER A 157 22.76 -24.87 11.13
CA SER A 157 21.85 -23.77 11.34
C SER A 157 22.36 -22.45 10.80
N HIS A 158 21.46 -21.72 10.14
CA HIS A 158 21.78 -20.50 9.42
C HIS A 158 20.81 -19.40 9.84
N SER A 159 21.35 -18.28 10.34
CA SER A 159 20.57 -17.09 10.67
C SER A 159 20.23 -16.28 9.42
N PHE A 160 19.07 -15.63 9.41
CA PHE A 160 18.68 -14.69 8.37
C PHE A 160 18.09 -13.41 8.98
N SER A 161 18.16 -12.31 8.22
CA SER A 161 17.53 -11.04 8.56
C SER A 161 17.08 -10.35 7.27
N PHE A 162 15.81 -9.93 7.25
CA PHE A 162 15.24 -9.11 6.20
C PHE A 162 14.73 -7.80 6.80
N SER A 163 15.17 -6.68 6.23
CA SER A 163 14.54 -5.39 6.49
C SER A 163 13.28 -5.27 5.63
N LEU A 164 12.14 -4.94 6.26
CA LEU A 164 10.97 -4.52 5.51
C LEU A 164 11.30 -3.22 4.74
N PRO A 165 10.92 -3.12 3.46
CA PRO A 165 11.18 -1.91 2.68
C PRO A 165 10.47 -0.73 3.33
N GLN A 166 11.24 0.32 3.62
CA GLN A 166 10.68 1.59 4.05
C GLN A 166 10.13 2.32 2.83
N SER A 167 8.91 2.83 2.96
CA SER A 167 8.34 3.66 1.93
C SER A 167 9.23 4.85 1.60
N THR A 168 9.44 5.09 0.31
CA THR A 168 10.16 6.28 -0.16
C THR A 168 9.20 7.43 -0.49
N ARG A 169 7.90 7.13 -0.62
CA ARG A 169 6.88 8.11 -0.99
C ARG A 169 6.06 8.50 0.23
N MET A 170 5.76 9.79 0.33
CA MET A 170 4.81 10.27 1.32
C MET A 170 3.48 9.52 1.12
N PHE A 171 2.93 8.94 2.19
CA PHE A 171 1.67 8.17 2.24
C PHE A 171 1.67 6.74 1.68
N GLU A 172 2.79 6.26 1.12
CA GLU A 172 2.94 4.83 0.86
C GLU A 172 3.31 4.16 2.20
N GLU A 173 2.50 3.21 2.65
CA GLU A 173 2.65 2.49 3.91
C GLU A 173 2.55 0.99 3.61
N MET A 174 3.32 0.16 4.32
CA MET A 174 3.27 -1.29 4.11
C MET A 174 1.83 -1.77 4.38
N PRO A 175 1.22 -2.56 3.47
CA PRO A 175 -0.15 -3.02 3.69
C PRO A 175 -0.26 -3.86 4.98
N ALA A 176 -1.26 -3.57 5.81
CA ALA A 176 -1.52 -4.43 6.97
C ALA A 176 -2.00 -5.81 6.50
N SER A 177 -1.64 -6.86 7.24
CA SER A 177 -2.22 -8.19 7.00
C SER A 177 -3.73 -8.14 7.14
N PHE A 178 -4.42 -8.68 6.14
CA PHE A 178 -5.86 -8.59 6.03
C PHE A 178 -6.42 -9.86 5.39
N VAL A 179 -7.54 -10.35 5.91
CA VAL A 179 -8.28 -11.45 5.31
C VAL A 179 -9.74 -11.05 5.38
N SER A 180 -10.41 -10.95 4.23
CA SER A 180 -11.86 -10.78 4.20
C SER A 180 -12.51 -12.05 4.73
N THR A 181 -13.50 -11.91 5.60
CA THR A 181 -14.33 -13.05 6.01
C THR A 181 -14.94 -13.68 4.77
N LYS A 182 -14.80 -15.01 4.65
CA LYS A 182 -15.39 -15.76 3.55
C LYS A 182 -16.86 -16.02 3.86
N ASP A 183 -17.64 -14.95 3.92
CA ASP A 183 -19.09 -15.11 3.96
C ASP A 183 -19.54 -15.66 2.62
N THR A 184 -20.31 -16.76 2.64
CA THR A 184 -20.83 -17.40 1.42
C THR A 184 -21.72 -16.46 0.60
N SER A 185 -22.25 -15.40 1.21
CA SER A 185 -22.99 -14.33 0.56
C SER A 185 -22.10 -13.21 -0.01
N SER A 186 -20.87 -13.08 0.49
CA SER A 186 -19.93 -12.07 -0.01
C SER A 186 -19.33 -12.54 -1.33
N ARG A 187 -19.55 -11.75 -2.38
CA ARG A 187 -19.03 -12.03 -3.74
C ARG A 187 -17.55 -11.67 -3.89
N ASP A 188 -17.02 -10.92 -2.94
CA ASP A 188 -15.68 -10.36 -2.97
C ASP A 188 -14.80 -11.11 -1.98
N TYR A 189 -13.68 -11.64 -2.45
CA TYR A 189 -12.62 -12.19 -1.60
C TYR A 189 -11.37 -11.36 -1.80
N PHE A 190 -10.80 -10.89 -0.70
CA PHE A 190 -9.51 -10.21 -0.68
C PHE A 190 -8.65 -10.68 0.47
N GLU A 191 -7.36 -10.80 0.23
CA GLU A 191 -6.38 -11.27 1.19
C GLU A 191 -5.05 -10.53 1.00
N ILE A 192 -4.45 -10.07 2.08
CA ILE A 192 -3.09 -9.53 2.13
C ILE A 192 -2.31 -10.41 3.10
N THR A 193 -1.41 -11.23 2.54
CA THR A 193 -0.65 -12.23 3.30
C THR A 193 0.84 -11.97 3.21
N TYR A 194 1.54 -12.35 4.28
CA TYR A 194 2.99 -12.33 4.35
C TYR A 194 3.52 -13.66 4.84
N LYS A 195 4.62 -14.12 4.26
CA LYS A 195 5.27 -15.37 4.65
C LYS A 195 6.78 -15.34 4.44
N VAL A 196 7.48 -16.12 5.25
CA VAL A 196 8.87 -16.54 5.03
C VAL A 196 8.84 -17.90 4.34
N VAL A 197 9.58 -18.06 3.25
CA VAL A 197 9.71 -19.33 2.53
C VAL A 197 11.16 -19.79 2.61
N ALA A 198 11.39 -20.96 3.18
CA ALA A 198 12.69 -21.63 3.18
C ALA A 198 12.66 -22.81 2.22
N ILE A 199 13.61 -22.86 1.30
CA ILE A 199 13.76 -23.91 0.29
C ILE A 199 15.17 -24.50 0.39
N TRP A 200 15.24 -25.81 0.59
CA TRP A 200 16.48 -26.58 0.55
C TRP A 200 16.56 -27.37 -0.75
N GLU A 201 17.60 -27.09 -1.52
CA GLU A 201 17.91 -27.76 -2.78
C GLU A 201 19.24 -28.50 -2.64
N PRO A 202 19.23 -29.84 -2.50
CA PRO A 202 20.44 -30.64 -2.40
C PRO A 202 21.26 -30.53 -3.70
N SER A 203 22.58 -30.64 -3.60
CA SER A 203 23.44 -30.65 -4.80
C SER A 203 23.32 -31.95 -5.60
N ASP A 204 22.94 -33.05 -4.93
CA ASP A 204 22.65 -34.32 -5.58
C ASP A 204 21.20 -34.33 -6.07
N SER A 205 21.01 -34.62 -7.36
CA SER A 205 19.69 -34.75 -8.00
C SER A 205 18.88 -35.94 -7.51
N SER A 206 19.50 -36.88 -6.78
CA SER A 206 18.80 -38.04 -6.22
C SER A 206 17.85 -37.69 -5.07
N ASP A 207 18.08 -36.57 -4.38
CA ASP A 207 17.27 -36.14 -3.25
C ASP A 207 16.23 -35.09 -3.64
N GLU A 208 15.04 -35.23 -3.07
CA GLU A 208 13.97 -34.25 -3.23
C GLU A 208 14.26 -32.96 -2.45
N SER A 209 13.97 -31.82 -3.09
CA SER A 209 13.97 -30.50 -2.48
C SER A 209 12.94 -30.42 -1.34
N SER A 210 13.25 -29.69 -0.27
CA SER A 210 12.29 -29.40 0.79
C SER A 210 11.88 -27.94 0.77
N ARG A 211 10.60 -27.68 1.06
CA ARG A 211 10.02 -26.33 1.15
C ARG A 211 9.25 -26.20 2.45
N LEU A 212 9.48 -25.11 3.17
CA LEU A 212 8.76 -24.73 4.39
C LEU A 212 8.27 -23.29 4.25
N GLU A 213 6.96 -23.10 4.41
CA GLU A 213 6.33 -21.77 4.38
C GLU A 213 5.82 -21.41 5.78
N VAL A 214 6.16 -20.21 6.23
CA VAL A 214 5.84 -19.74 7.58
C VAL A 214 5.14 -18.39 7.49
N PRO A 215 3.83 -18.32 7.82
CA PRO A 215 3.10 -17.07 7.78
C PRO A 215 3.51 -16.16 8.94
N PHE A 216 3.43 -14.85 8.71
CA PHE A 216 3.51 -13.84 9.76
C PHE A 216 2.55 -12.70 9.43
N LEU A 217 2.27 -11.86 10.43
CA LEU A 217 1.38 -10.71 10.28
C LEU A 217 2.16 -9.41 10.33
N ILE A 218 1.78 -8.47 9.48
CA ILE A 218 2.15 -7.06 9.59
C ILE A 218 0.98 -6.32 10.19
N HIS A 219 1.19 -5.71 11.36
CA HIS A 219 0.21 -4.88 12.03
C HIS A 219 0.82 -3.49 12.24
N PRO A 220 0.25 -2.43 11.63
CA PRO A 220 0.72 -1.08 11.88
C PRO A 220 0.54 -0.76 13.36
N ASP A 221 1.54 -0.14 13.97
CA ASP A 221 1.53 0.17 15.38
C ASP A 221 0.47 1.23 15.67
N ALA A 222 -0.61 0.83 16.36
CA ALA A 222 -1.74 1.70 16.66
C ALA A 222 -1.36 2.85 17.60
N ASP A 223 -0.31 2.64 18.42
CA ASP A 223 0.18 3.60 19.39
C ASP A 223 1.15 4.60 18.74
N PHE A 224 1.71 4.26 17.58
CA PHE A 224 2.52 5.16 16.76
C PHE A 224 1.63 6.08 15.92
N GLN A 225 0.70 6.77 16.58
CA GLN A 225 0.06 7.93 15.98
C GLN A 225 1.13 9.01 15.83
N CYS A 226 1.66 9.19 14.61
CA CYS A 226 2.50 10.35 14.30
C CYS A 226 1.85 11.58 14.91
N ILE A 227 2.63 12.32 15.71
CA ILE A 227 2.22 13.51 16.49
C ILE A 227 1.45 14.53 15.64
N ASP A 228 1.62 14.50 14.31
CA ASP A 228 0.89 15.34 13.37
C ASP A 228 -0.61 15.01 13.22
N ALA A 229 -1.06 13.84 13.67
CA ALA A 229 -2.48 13.43 13.64
C ALA A 229 -3.25 13.76 14.93
N SER A 230 -2.58 14.08 16.04
CA SER A 230 -3.19 14.08 17.38
C SER A 230 -3.69 15.45 17.88
N ALA A 231 -3.68 16.50 17.06
CA ALA A 231 -4.18 17.82 17.46
C ALA A 231 -5.07 18.50 16.42
N THR A 232 -5.76 17.75 15.57
CA THR A 232 -6.85 18.36 14.78
C THR A 232 -7.97 18.70 15.76
N THR A 233 -8.16 20.00 16.00
CA THR A 233 -9.30 20.53 16.76
C THR A 233 -10.56 19.75 16.36
N GLN A 234 -11.23 19.14 17.34
CA GLN A 234 -12.28 18.13 17.21
C GLN A 234 -13.49 18.53 16.34
N GLU A 235 -13.49 19.73 15.75
CA GLU A 235 -14.60 20.39 15.08
C GLU A 235 -14.29 20.92 13.67
N SER A 236 -13.13 20.63 13.08
CA SER A 236 -12.87 21.07 11.71
C SER A 236 -13.61 20.18 10.70
N TRP A 237 -14.53 20.77 9.94
CA TRP A 237 -15.25 20.12 8.84
C TRP A 237 -14.65 20.57 7.50
N LEU A 238 -14.41 19.61 6.61
CA LEU A 238 -14.11 19.85 5.20
C LEU A 238 -15.41 20.16 4.47
N GLU A 239 -15.52 21.36 3.89
CA GLU A 239 -16.62 21.73 2.98
C GLU A 239 -16.15 21.64 1.53
N LEU A 240 -16.85 20.86 0.71
CA LEU A 240 -16.59 20.74 -0.71
C LEU A 240 -17.83 21.13 -1.52
N PRO A 241 -17.74 22.15 -2.40
CA PRO A 241 -18.86 22.54 -3.25
C PRO A 241 -19.12 21.47 -4.31
N LEU A 242 -20.40 21.14 -4.49
CA LEU A 242 -20.88 20.31 -5.60
C LEU A 242 -20.91 21.16 -6.86
N ARG A 243 -20.38 20.63 -7.96
CA ARG A 243 -20.25 21.38 -9.21
C ARG A 243 -21.45 21.08 -10.11
N PRO A 244 -22.24 22.10 -10.49
CA PRO A 244 -23.27 21.93 -11.50
C PRO A 244 -22.67 21.91 -12.91
N ASP A 245 -23.29 21.21 -13.84
CA ASP A 245 -22.88 21.21 -15.25
C ASP A 245 -23.13 22.55 -15.96
N ARG A 246 -24.12 23.32 -15.48
CA ARG A 246 -24.45 24.66 -15.98
C ARG A 246 -24.64 25.65 -14.82
N PRO A 247 -24.52 26.96 -15.06
CA PRO A 247 -24.79 27.95 -14.03
C PRO A 247 -26.24 27.88 -13.56
N ILE A 248 -26.45 27.68 -12.26
CA ILE A 248 -27.77 27.67 -11.63
C ILE A 248 -27.79 28.57 -10.38
N PRO A 249 -28.95 29.11 -9.98
CA PRO A 249 -29.07 29.98 -8.81
C PRO A 249 -29.11 29.19 -7.49
N VAL A 250 -28.39 28.07 -7.42
CA VAL A 250 -28.33 27.18 -6.26
C VAL A 250 -26.88 26.76 -6.05
N ARG A 251 -26.45 26.79 -4.80
CA ARG A 251 -25.15 26.27 -4.37
C ARG A 251 -25.40 25.09 -3.46
N CYS A 252 -24.85 23.94 -3.81
CA CYS A 252 -24.84 22.76 -2.95
C CYS A 252 -23.41 22.47 -2.51
N ALA A 253 -23.26 21.96 -1.29
CA ALA A 253 -21.97 21.52 -0.77
C ALA A 253 -22.17 20.27 0.09
N ILE A 254 -21.15 19.43 0.11
CA ILE A 254 -21.02 18.34 1.06
C ILE A 254 -19.98 18.70 2.11
N THR A 255 -20.26 18.32 3.35
CA THR A 255 -19.34 18.48 4.47
C THR A 255 -19.02 17.14 5.13
N LEU A 256 -17.74 16.95 5.45
CA LEU A 256 -17.16 15.74 6.07
C LEU A 256 -16.22 16.17 7.21
N PRO A 257 -15.86 15.29 8.16
CA PRO A 257 -14.74 15.56 9.04
C PRO A 257 -13.47 15.87 8.24
N SER A 258 -12.66 16.83 8.70
CA SER A 258 -11.41 17.20 8.02
C SER A 258 -10.43 16.03 7.87
N SER A 259 -10.39 15.16 8.88
CA SER A 259 -9.75 13.85 8.77
C SER A 259 -10.65 12.94 7.94
N VAL A 260 -10.32 12.80 6.66
CA VAL A 260 -10.98 11.86 5.74
C VAL A 260 -10.46 10.43 5.90
N THR A 261 -9.97 10.06 7.09
CA THR A 261 -9.51 8.71 7.43
C THR A 261 -10.43 8.09 8.46
N PHE A 262 -11.03 6.95 8.13
CA PHE A 262 -12.04 6.27 8.94
C PHE A 262 -11.63 4.83 9.22
N SER A 263 -11.89 4.35 10.44
CA SER A 263 -11.73 2.94 10.78
C SER A 263 -12.83 2.11 10.14
N ARG A 264 -12.53 0.88 9.70
CA ARG A 264 -13.51 -0.08 9.18
C ARG A 264 -14.64 -0.43 10.16
N SER A 265 -14.46 -0.23 11.46
CA SER A 265 -15.48 -0.40 12.50
C SER A 265 -16.26 0.87 12.83
N SER A 266 -16.01 1.98 12.12
CA SER A 266 -16.61 3.29 12.37
C SER A 266 -17.70 3.64 11.34
N SER A 267 -18.10 4.90 11.29
CA SER A 267 -18.99 5.43 10.28
C SER A 267 -18.44 6.71 9.68
N ILE A 268 -18.75 6.99 8.41
CA ILE A 268 -18.45 8.25 7.74
C ILE A 268 -19.65 9.19 7.93
N PRO A 269 -19.61 10.15 8.87
CA PRO A 269 -20.67 11.15 8.97
C PRO A 269 -20.54 12.16 7.83
N TYR A 270 -21.66 12.55 7.24
CA TYR A 270 -21.66 13.57 6.20
C TYR A 270 -22.91 14.44 6.28
N PHE A 271 -22.80 15.65 5.73
CA PHE A 271 -23.94 16.52 5.51
C PHE A 271 -23.96 17.06 4.09
N VAL A 272 -25.13 17.11 3.49
CA VAL A 272 -25.36 17.82 2.23
C VAL A 272 -26.22 19.03 2.53
N VAL A 273 -25.78 20.20 2.11
CA VAL A 273 -26.47 21.47 2.30
C VAL A 273 -26.67 22.17 0.97
N PHE A 274 -27.72 22.99 0.89
CA PHE A 274 -27.90 23.89 -0.23
C PHE A 274 -28.30 25.30 0.22
N THR A 275 -28.04 26.28 -0.65
CA THR A 275 -28.49 27.67 -0.49
C THR A 275 -28.82 28.26 -1.86
N THR A 276 -29.93 28.97 -1.94
CA THR A 276 -30.39 29.69 -3.14
C THR A 276 -29.71 31.06 -3.25
N THR A 277 -29.36 31.47 -4.47
CA THR A 277 -28.72 32.76 -4.76
C THR A 277 -29.39 33.46 -5.96
N PRO A 278 -30.17 34.55 -5.74
CA PRO A 278 -30.52 35.16 -4.45
C PRO A 278 -31.38 34.23 -3.58
N ARG A 279 -31.39 34.47 -2.26
CA ARG A 279 -32.19 33.66 -1.33
C ARG A 279 -33.67 33.80 -1.64
N SER A 280 -34.35 32.69 -1.94
CA SER A 280 -35.78 32.64 -2.20
C SER A 280 -36.43 31.51 -1.39
N PRO A 281 -37.33 31.83 -0.44
CA PRO A 281 -37.97 30.81 0.39
C PRO A 281 -38.94 29.90 -0.38
N GLU A 282 -39.48 30.36 -1.51
CA GLU A 282 -40.37 29.56 -2.35
C GLU A 282 -39.57 28.50 -3.12
N VAL A 283 -38.50 28.93 -3.81
CA VAL A 283 -37.59 28.02 -4.51
C VAL A 283 -36.91 27.06 -3.53
N ALA A 284 -36.52 27.55 -2.35
CA ALA A 284 -35.95 26.69 -1.31
C ALA A 284 -36.92 25.61 -0.84
N LYS A 285 -38.22 25.90 -0.73
CA LYS A 285 -39.23 24.89 -0.36
C LYS A 285 -39.42 23.84 -1.45
N GLU A 286 -39.44 24.26 -2.71
CA GLU A 286 -39.52 23.36 -3.86
C GLU A 286 -38.30 22.42 -3.91
N ILE A 287 -37.09 22.98 -3.85
CA ILE A 287 -35.85 22.19 -3.80
C ILE A 287 -35.84 21.24 -2.60
N ALA A 288 -36.24 21.73 -1.42
CA ALA A 288 -36.27 20.90 -0.21
C ALA A 288 -37.29 19.76 -0.29
N ALA A 289 -38.30 19.84 -1.15
CA ALA A 289 -39.28 18.76 -1.36
C ALA A 289 -38.83 17.78 -2.46
N ASP A 290 -38.27 18.28 -3.55
CA ASP A 290 -38.15 17.51 -4.80
C ASP A 290 -36.70 17.11 -5.15
N ALA A 291 -35.68 17.69 -4.51
CA ALA A 291 -34.30 17.34 -4.77
C ALA A 291 -34.03 15.86 -4.52
N SER A 292 -33.30 15.17 -5.39
CA SER A 292 -32.83 13.80 -5.10
C SER A 292 -31.36 13.83 -4.73
N ILE A 293 -31.02 13.38 -3.52
CA ILE A 293 -29.65 13.33 -3.02
C ILE A 293 -29.20 11.87 -3.06
N SER A 294 -28.11 11.60 -3.76
CA SER A 294 -27.49 10.27 -3.86
C SER A 294 -26.05 10.34 -3.36
N VAL A 295 -25.69 9.44 -2.45
CA VAL A 295 -24.35 9.35 -1.88
C VAL A 295 -23.88 7.90 -1.96
N SER A 296 -22.77 7.69 -2.65
CA SER A 296 -22.20 6.37 -2.91
C SER A 296 -20.78 6.27 -2.40
N LEU A 297 -20.45 5.19 -1.69
CA LEU A 297 -19.07 4.86 -1.34
C LEU A 297 -18.53 3.90 -2.40
N ILE A 298 -17.55 4.36 -3.18
CA ILE A 298 -16.95 3.63 -4.29
C ILE A 298 -15.55 3.16 -3.88
N ARG A 299 -15.30 1.86 -3.98
CA ARG A 299 -13.96 1.26 -3.89
C ARG A 299 -13.37 1.15 -5.28
N GLN A 300 -12.11 1.52 -5.43
CA GLN A 300 -11.33 1.31 -6.64
C GLN A 300 -10.07 0.51 -6.28
N VAL A 301 -9.94 -0.69 -6.86
CA VAL A 301 -8.79 -1.58 -6.72
C VAL A 301 -8.03 -1.57 -8.03
N ILE A 302 -6.75 -1.21 -7.99
CA ILE A 302 -5.85 -1.21 -9.14
C ILE A 302 -4.66 -2.09 -8.78
N VAL A 303 -4.44 -3.15 -9.55
CA VAL A 303 -3.27 -4.01 -9.45
C VAL A 303 -2.49 -3.88 -10.76
N THR A 304 -1.30 -3.31 -10.67
CA THR A 304 -0.35 -3.16 -11.77
C THR A 304 0.70 -4.24 -11.64
N GLU A 305 0.76 -5.15 -12.60
CA GLU A 305 1.85 -6.12 -12.66
C GLU A 305 3.18 -5.38 -12.87
N GLN A 306 4.06 -5.46 -11.87
CA GLN A 306 5.45 -5.08 -12.04
C GLN A 306 6.09 -6.12 -12.94
N ASN A 307 6.16 -5.83 -14.23
CA ASN A 307 7.02 -6.61 -15.10
C ASN A 307 8.44 -6.45 -14.56
N PRO A 308 9.12 -7.53 -14.12
CA PRO A 308 10.50 -7.44 -13.70
C PRO A 308 11.26 -6.89 -14.88
N THR A 309 11.71 -5.65 -14.71
CA THR A 309 12.39 -4.81 -15.70
C THR A 309 13.21 -5.67 -16.63
N MET A 310 12.76 -5.79 -17.89
CA MET A 310 13.73 -6.03 -18.95
C MET A 310 14.79 -4.93 -18.78
N PRO A 311 16.09 -5.27 -18.79
CA PRO A 311 17.13 -4.26 -18.69
C PRO A 311 16.86 -3.19 -19.76
N PRO A 312 17.08 -1.90 -19.46
CA PRO A 312 16.94 -0.86 -20.48
C PRO A 312 17.77 -1.31 -21.68
N SER A 313 17.11 -1.52 -22.82
CA SER A 313 17.81 -1.90 -24.03
C SER A 313 18.93 -0.89 -24.24
N PRO A 314 20.18 -1.34 -24.46
CA PRO A 314 21.30 -0.43 -24.60
C PRO A 314 20.96 0.59 -25.69
N PRO A 315 21.31 1.89 -25.49
CA PRO A 315 21.04 2.90 -26.51
C PRO A 315 21.60 2.41 -27.83
N LEU A 316 20.77 2.43 -28.88
CA LEU A 316 21.15 2.05 -30.24
C LEU A 316 22.47 2.76 -30.57
N THR A 317 23.57 2.01 -30.61
CA THR A 317 24.83 2.50 -31.13
C THR A 317 24.57 2.96 -32.57
N PRO A 318 24.89 4.20 -32.94
CA PRO A 318 24.75 4.64 -34.33
C PRO A 318 25.53 3.67 -35.21
N SER A 319 24.88 3.13 -36.25
CA SER A 319 25.60 2.33 -37.24
C SER A 319 26.62 3.24 -37.89
N SER A 320 27.89 2.98 -37.61
CA SER A 320 29.03 3.58 -38.29
C SER A 320 29.00 3.10 -39.73
N ASP A 321 28.30 3.83 -40.59
CA ASP A 321 28.46 3.73 -42.03
C ASP A 321 29.64 4.64 -42.37
N GLU A 322 30.80 4.01 -42.59
CA GLU A 322 32.03 4.69 -42.95
C GLU A 322 31.89 5.24 -44.38
N SER A 323 31.55 6.53 -44.49
CA SER A 323 31.78 7.30 -45.70
C SER A 323 32.80 8.38 -45.40
N ASP A 324 33.96 8.13 -45.99
CA ASP A 324 35.17 8.91 -45.93
C ASP A 324 34.98 10.36 -46.39
N SER A 325 35.83 11.22 -45.83
CA SER A 325 36.22 12.54 -46.33
C SER A 325 35.33 13.77 -46.04
N SER A 326 35.91 14.61 -45.16
CA SER A 326 36.11 16.04 -45.37
C SER A 326 35.17 17.05 -44.68
N SER A 327 35.75 17.64 -43.63
CA SER A 327 35.92 19.09 -43.47
C SER A 327 34.99 19.89 -42.52
N ARG A 328 35.68 20.36 -41.47
CA ARG A 328 35.56 21.64 -40.74
C ARG A 328 34.52 21.79 -39.62
N PRO A 329 34.95 22.21 -38.42
CA PRO A 329 34.06 22.64 -37.34
C PRO A 329 33.70 24.12 -37.52
N LYS A 330 32.42 24.48 -37.36
CA LYS A 330 31.99 25.87 -37.15
C LYS A 330 31.25 25.98 -35.83
N LEU A 331 31.92 26.68 -34.92
CA LEU A 331 31.39 27.36 -33.75
C LEU A 331 30.29 28.37 -34.11
N LEU A 332 29.63 28.88 -33.06
CA LEU A 332 28.71 30.03 -32.97
C LEU A 332 27.22 29.63 -33.00
N ARG A 333 26.28 30.32 -32.37
CA ARG A 333 26.19 31.35 -31.31
C ARG A 333 24.68 31.60 -31.19
N ARG A 334 24.20 31.93 -29.98
CA ARG A 334 22.83 32.32 -29.60
C ARG A 334 22.08 33.17 -30.66
N VAL A 335 20.74 33.11 -30.66
CA VAL A 335 19.79 34.20 -30.29
C VAL A 335 18.39 34.02 -30.92
N ALA A 336 17.37 34.24 -30.07
CA ALA A 336 16.01 34.77 -30.28
C ALA A 336 15.01 34.18 -31.30
N LYS A 337 13.82 33.84 -30.76
CA LYS A 337 12.52 34.50 -30.98
C LYS A 337 12.18 34.92 -32.43
N SER A 338 11.20 34.23 -33.03
CA SER A 338 10.08 34.87 -33.75
C SER A 338 9.02 33.85 -34.18
N HIS A 339 7.75 34.19 -33.93
CA HIS A 339 6.57 33.59 -34.54
C HIS A 339 6.41 34.03 -36.01
N SER A 340 5.89 33.16 -36.89
CA SER A 340 4.88 33.46 -37.94
C SER A 340 4.46 32.13 -38.59
N ARG A 341 3.23 31.65 -38.44
CA ARG A 341 2.08 31.88 -39.34
C ARG A 341 2.37 31.82 -40.85
N LEU A 342 1.74 30.81 -41.45
CA LEU A 342 1.06 30.74 -42.75
C LEU A 342 1.85 30.47 -44.04
N THR A 343 1.24 29.55 -44.80
CA THR A 343 1.22 29.40 -46.27
C THR A 343 2.48 28.89 -46.97
N MET A 344 2.44 27.61 -47.36
CA MET A 344 3.18 27.10 -48.52
C MET A 344 2.21 26.43 -49.52
N PRO A 345 2.48 26.55 -50.83
CA PRO A 345 1.56 26.36 -51.92
C PRO A 345 1.53 24.93 -52.44
N ARG A 346 0.37 24.61 -53.01
CA ARG A 346 0.07 23.45 -53.85
C ARG A 346 1.04 23.40 -55.04
N ARG A 347 1.91 22.38 -55.08
CA ARG A 347 2.59 21.95 -56.31
C ARG A 347 2.20 20.51 -56.63
N THR A 348 1.49 20.40 -57.74
CA THR A 348 1.26 19.20 -58.52
C THR A 348 2.58 18.73 -59.14
N SER A 349 2.98 17.50 -58.83
CA SER A 349 3.86 16.72 -59.69
C SER A 349 3.48 15.25 -59.54
N GLU A 350 2.80 14.74 -60.55
CA GLU A 350 2.63 13.32 -60.81
C GLU A 350 4.02 12.70 -61.00
N GLY A 351 4.37 11.73 -60.16
CA GLY A 351 5.67 11.08 -60.19
C GLY A 351 5.67 9.85 -59.31
N ALA A 352 5.54 8.69 -59.94
CA ALA A 352 5.91 7.35 -59.48
C ALA A 352 5.51 6.95 -58.04
N ILE A 353 4.43 6.18 -57.95
CA ILE A 353 4.01 5.45 -56.75
C ILE A 353 5.07 4.36 -56.46
N SER A 354 6.12 4.72 -55.73
CA SER A 354 6.83 3.75 -54.88
C SER A 354 6.07 3.72 -53.55
N TYR A 355 5.44 2.58 -53.25
CA TYR A 355 4.82 2.38 -51.94
C TYR A 355 5.91 2.53 -50.89
N PRO A 356 5.85 3.53 -49.99
CA PRO A 356 6.73 3.55 -48.85
C PRO A 356 6.43 2.26 -48.08
N ARG A 357 7.45 1.41 -47.89
CA ARG A 357 7.37 0.34 -46.89
C ARG A 357 7.12 1.04 -45.56
N ASP A 358 5.87 1.06 -45.13
CA ASP A 358 5.49 1.47 -43.79
C ASP A 358 6.35 0.67 -42.82
N LYS A 359 7.34 1.33 -42.23
CA LYS A 359 8.09 0.77 -41.11
C LYS A 359 7.02 0.49 -40.05
N PRO A 360 6.83 -0.75 -39.59
CA PRO A 360 5.86 -1.03 -38.56
C PRO A 360 6.16 -0.11 -37.39
N LEU A 361 5.13 0.61 -36.92
CA LEU A 361 5.27 1.44 -35.73
C LEU A 361 5.92 0.60 -34.63
N PRO A 362 6.90 1.14 -33.88
CA PRO A 362 7.50 0.41 -32.79
C PRO A 362 6.38 -0.14 -31.93
N ASN A 363 6.38 -1.46 -31.69
CA ASN A 363 5.39 -2.11 -30.86
C ASN A 363 5.33 -1.35 -29.54
N ILE A 364 4.23 -0.62 -29.33
CA ILE A 364 3.99 0.06 -28.06
C ILE A 364 4.03 -1.07 -27.04
N PRO A 365 4.88 -0.96 -25.99
CA PRO A 365 4.92 -1.97 -24.94
C PRO A 365 3.48 -2.20 -24.52
N THR A 366 2.95 -3.39 -24.75
CA THR A 366 1.62 -3.77 -24.27
C THR A 366 1.67 -3.52 -22.79
N ILE A 367 1.02 -2.44 -22.37
CA ILE A 367 0.98 -1.97 -20.99
C ILE A 367 0.62 -3.21 -20.18
N SER A 368 1.54 -3.59 -19.28
CA SER A 368 1.43 -4.78 -18.46
C SER A 368 0.03 -4.86 -17.88
N GLN A 369 -0.58 -6.04 -17.98
CA GLN A 369 -1.99 -6.24 -17.65
C GLN A 369 -2.27 -5.66 -16.27
N SER A 370 -2.93 -4.50 -16.25
CA SER A 370 -3.36 -3.85 -15.02
C SER A 370 -4.79 -4.31 -14.75
N PHE A 371 -5.00 -5.02 -13.65
CA PHE A 371 -6.35 -5.25 -13.16
C PHE A 371 -6.86 -3.95 -12.54
N SER A 372 -8.05 -3.51 -12.93
CA SER A 372 -8.74 -2.37 -12.34
C SER A 372 -10.19 -2.76 -12.09
N ASP A 373 -10.61 -2.74 -10.84
CA ASP A 373 -12.00 -2.94 -10.40
C ASP A 373 -12.49 -1.67 -9.72
N THR A 374 -13.69 -1.24 -10.05
CA THR A 374 -14.35 -0.09 -9.41
C THR A 374 -15.76 -0.49 -9.07
N ARG A 375 -16.08 -0.43 -7.77
CA ARG A 375 -17.33 -0.98 -7.24
C ARG A 375 -17.97 -0.05 -6.21
N THR A 376 -19.26 0.17 -6.35
CA THR A 376 -20.08 0.81 -5.32
C THR A 376 -20.32 -0.18 -4.17
N ILE A 377 -19.77 0.15 -3.00
CA ILE A 377 -19.85 -0.64 -1.77
C ILE A 377 -21.08 -0.27 -0.96
N HIS A 378 -21.45 1.00 -0.97
CA HIS A 378 -22.62 1.54 -0.29
C HIS A 378 -23.29 2.58 -1.18
N HIS A 379 -24.61 2.62 -1.15
CA HIS A 379 -25.41 3.61 -1.86
C HIS A 379 -26.57 4.03 -0.96
N ASP A 380 -26.68 5.33 -0.71
CA ASP A 380 -27.72 5.97 0.06
C ASP A 380 -28.42 6.99 -0.84
N MET A 381 -29.75 6.94 -0.91
CA MET A 381 -30.55 7.84 -1.71
C MET A 381 -31.70 8.38 -0.86
N CYS A 382 -31.89 9.69 -0.89
CA CYS A 382 -33.02 10.33 -0.25
C CYS A 382 -33.66 11.39 -1.15
N ILE A 383 -34.94 11.63 -0.93
CA ILE A 383 -35.73 12.64 -1.62
C ILE A 383 -35.96 13.80 -0.66
N GLY A 384 -35.69 15.00 -1.14
CA GLY A 384 -35.77 16.26 -0.43
C GLY A 384 -34.63 16.51 0.56
N PHE A 385 -34.67 17.71 1.15
CA PHE A 385 -33.86 18.10 2.29
C PHE A 385 -34.73 18.05 3.55
N PRO A 386 -34.67 16.97 4.35
CA PRO A 386 -35.64 16.71 5.42
C PRO A 386 -35.57 17.70 6.57
N LYS A 387 -34.48 18.45 6.70
CA LYS A 387 -34.27 19.40 7.80
C LYS A 387 -33.96 20.78 7.26
N ARG A 388 -34.63 21.78 7.83
CA ARG A 388 -34.13 23.16 7.82
C ARG A 388 -33.14 23.31 8.98
N PRO A 389 -31.88 23.71 8.74
CA PRO A 389 -30.93 23.98 9.81
C PRO A 389 -31.53 24.92 10.86
N ARG A 390 -31.33 24.57 12.13
CA ARG A 390 -31.66 25.44 13.27
C ARG A 390 -30.43 25.49 14.16
N GLN A 391 -30.03 26.68 14.56
CA GLN A 391 -28.97 26.82 15.55
C GLN A 391 -29.51 26.37 16.91
N GLN A 392 -28.85 25.42 17.55
CA GLN A 392 -29.13 25.12 18.95
C GLN A 392 -28.55 26.27 19.78
N PHE A 393 -29.43 27.01 20.46
CA PHE A 393 -29.05 28.06 21.39
C PHE A 393 -29.30 27.57 22.81
N ASP A 394 -28.45 27.99 23.75
CA ASP A 394 -28.74 27.85 25.17
C ASP A 394 -30.05 28.57 25.51
N LYS A 395 -30.75 28.05 26.53
CA LYS A 395 -32.16 28.35 26.85
C LYS A 395 -32.49 29.84 27.10
N GLU A 396 -31.50 30.73 27.10
CA GLU A 396 -31.65 32.13 27.51
C GLU A 396 -31.60 33.14 26.34
N GLY A 397 -31.40 32.71 25.09
CA GLY A 397 -31.27 33.65 23.96
C GLY A 397 -32.00 33.23 22.67
N HIS A 398 -32.67 34.19 22.02
CA HIS A 398 -33.11 34.05 20.63
C HIS A 398 -31.92 34.34 19.69
N PRO A 399 -31.69 33.53 18.63
CA PRO A 399 -30.64 33.80 17.65
C PRO A 399 -30.92 35.11 16.91
N SER A 400 -29.86 35.86 16.60
CA SER A 400 -29.99 37.09 15.83
C SER A 400 -30.54 36.79 14.42
N LEU A 401 -31.25 37.76 13.82
CA LEU A 401 -31.78 37.62 12.46
C LEU A 401 -30.66 37.39 11.43
N GLU A 402 -29.50 38.01 11.62
CA GLU A 402 -28.32 37.80 10.77
C GLU A 402 -27.83 36.36 10.85
N THR A 403 -27.83 35.77 12.05
CA THR A 403 -27.42 34.37 12.22
C THR A 403 -28.38 33.41 11.54
N ILE A 404 -29.70 33.66 11.63
CA ILE A 404 -30.72 32.87 10.93
C ILE A 404 -30.56 33.03 9.41
N ALA A 405 -30.28 34.25 8.93
CA ALA A 405 -30.07 34.55 7.52
C ALA A 405 -28.79 33.93 6.95
N ASN A 406 -27.85 33.47 7.79
CA ASN A 406 -26.63 32.79 7.38
C ASN A 406 -26.77 31.27 7.33
N LEU A 407 -27.87 30.69 7.85
CA LEU A 407 -28.09 29.24 7.81
C LEU A 407 -28.39 28.75 6.38
N PRO A 408 -27.99 27.53 6.02
CA PRO A 408 -28.36 26.96 4.73
C PRO A 408 -29.89 26.82 4.61
N ASP A 409 -30.39 26.82 3.38
CA ASP A 409 -31.83 26.72 3.11
C ASP A 409 -32.36 25.30 3.40
N GLY A 410 -31.53 24.27 3.19
CA GLY A 410 -31.83 22.90 3.58
C GLY A 410 -30.59 22.08 3.93
N LEU A 411 -30.81 21.01 4.69
CA LEU A 411 -29.79 20.13 5.23
C LEU A 411 -30.26 18.68 5.22
N HIS A 412 -29.42 17.83 4.66
CA HIS A 412 -29.47 16.39 4.81
C HIS A 412 -28.29 15.96 5.69
N LYS A 413 -28.57 15.20 6.77
CA LYS A 413 -27.59 14.71 7.73
C LYS A 413 -27.73 13.21 7.84
N THR A 414 -26.66 12.47 7.58
CA THR A 414 -26.65 11.01 7.80
C THR A 414 -25.21 10.50 7.97
N ARG A 415 -25.03 9.18 8.02
CA ARG A 415 -23.74 8.51 8.17
C ARG A 415 -23.73 7.17 7.44
N ILE A 416 -22.59 6.82 6.84
CA ILE A 416 -22.36 5.50 6.23
C ILE A 416 -21.67 4.62 7.26
N HIS A 417 -22.30 3.52 7.68
CA HIS A 417 -21.65 2.56 8.57
C HIS A 417 -20.67 1.71 7.75
N LEU A 418 -19.42 1.64 8.18
CA LEU A 418 -18.40 0.84 7.54
C LEU A 418 -18.43 -0.59 8.07
N ASN A 419 -17.93 -1.52 7.27
CA ASN A 419 -17.81 -2.93 7.65
C ASN A 419 -16.34 -3.27 7.92
N LYS A 420 -16.08 -3.99 9.03
CA LYS A 420 -14.76 -4.52 9.42
C LYS A 420 -14.08 -5.34 8.31
N ASP A 421 -14.89 -5.97 7.45
CA ASP A 421 -14.46 -6.83 6.35
C ASP A 421 -14.20 -6.04 5.05
N MET A 422 -14.30 -4.71 5.08
CA MET A 422 -13.84 -3.88 3.97
C MET A 422 -12.32 -3.96 3.85
N LEU A 423 -11.83 -3.99 2.61
CA LEU A 423 -10.40 -3.91 2.33
C LEU A 423 -9.84 -2.56 2.83
N PRO A 424 -8.72 -2.52 3.58
CA PRO A 424 -8.10 -1.25 3.93
C PRO A 424 -7.60 -0.53 2.68
N SER A 425 -7.47 0.80 2.77
CA SER A 425 -6.79 1.58 1.74
C SER A 425 -5.32 1.20 1.67
N VAL A 426 -4.85 0.92 0.46
CA VAL A 426 -3.50 0.49 0.15
C VAL A 426 -2.96 1.38 -0.97
N ASP A 427 -1.72 1.82 -0.86
CA ASP A 427 -0.99 2.46 -1.94
C ASP A 427 0.45 1.98 -1.86
N TRP A 428 0.72 0.79 -2.41
CA TRP A 428 1.99 0.10 -2.25
C TRP A 428 2.39 -0.66 -3.51
N ALA A 429 3.57 -0.35 -4.07
CA ALA A 429 4.30 -1.15 -5.07
C ALA A 429 3.44 -1.99 -6.05
N GLY A 430 2.52 -1.36 -6.79
CA GLY A 430 1.70 -2.04 -7.80
C GLY A 430 0.31 -2.46 -7.31
N VAL A 431 -0.03 -2.29 -6.03
CA VAL A 431 -1.39 -2.46 -5.50
C VAL A 431 -1.88 -1.12 -4.97
N SER A 432 -3.06 -0.68 -5.43
CA SER A 432 -3.72 0.55 -4.99
C SER A 432 -5.19 0.28 -4.71
N VAL A 433 -5.62 0.48 -3.47
CA VAL A 433 -7.00 0.40 -3.02
C VAL A 433 -7.42 1.78 -2.54
N LYS A 434 -8.27 2.46 -3.30
CA LYS A 434 -8.75 3.81 -3.02
C LYS A 434 -10.25 3.80 -2.79
N TYR A 435 -10.71 4.67 -1.90
CA TYR A 435 -12.14 4.88 -1.67
C TYR A 435 -12.51 6.30 -2.04
N TYR A 436 -13.72 6.45 -2.59
CA TYR A 436 -14.28 7.72 -2.97
C TYR A 436 -15.71 7.81 -2.48
N LEU A 437 -16.06 8.95 -1.89
CA LEU A 437 -17.44 9.32 -1.66
C LEU A 437 -17.93 10.12 -2.87
N ASP A 438 -18.84 9.53 -3.64
CA ASP A 438 -19.43 10.15 -4.82
C ASP A 438 -20.83 10.66 -4.46
N VAL A 439 -21.04 11.96 -4.63
CA VAL A 439 -22.24 12.65 -4.14
C VAL A 439 -22.85 13.42 -5.29
N SER A 440 -24.14 13.18 -5.54
CA SER A 440 -24.94 13.89 -6.52
C SER A 440 -26.21 14.45 -5.89
N VAL A 441 -26.60 15.65 -6.33
CA VAL A 441 -27.86 16.29 -5.98
C VAL A 441 -28.56 16.68 -7.28
N LEU A 442 -29.64 15.97 -7.59
CA LEU A 442 -30.46 16.21 -8.76
C LEU A 442 -31.57 17.21 -8.42
N LEU A 443 -31.59 18.35 -9.11
CA LEU A 443 -32.57 19.42 -8.99
C LEU A 443 -33.31 19.58 -10.33
N GLY A 444 -34.44 18.88 -10.49
CA GLY A 444 -35.13 18.83 -11.78
C GLY A 444 -34.24 18.20 -12.86
N ALA A 445 -33.74 19.00 -13.80
CA ALA A 445 -32.84 18.56 -14.87
C ALA A 445 -31.36 18.90 -14.63
N ASP A 446 -31.05 19.52 -13.49
CA ASP A 446 -29.69 19.89 -13.09
C ASP A 446 -29.08 18.84 -12.17
N ASP A 447 -27.85 18.41 -12.47
CA ASP A 447 -27.07 17.52 -11.60
C ASP A 447 -25.88 18.28 -11.02
N LEU A 448 -25.73 18.23 -9.69
CA LEU A 448 -24.60 18.78 -8.96
C LEU A 448 -23.80 17.64 -8.35
N HIS A 449 -22.56 17.46 -8.78
CA HIS A 449 -21.75 16.31 -8.37
C HIS A 449 -20.41 16.71 -7.72
N ALA A 450 -19.91 15.86 -6.83
CA ALA A 450 -18.53 15.89 -6.35
C ALA A 450 -18.07 14.50 -5.91
N ARG A 451 -16.77 14.25 -6.11
CA ARG A 451 -16.12 13.01 -5.73
C ARG A 451 -14.98 13.30 -4.75
N ILE A 452 -15.08 12.77 -3.52
CA ILE A 452 -14.12 13.05 -2.44
C ILE A 452 -13.31 11.79 -2.14
N PRO A 453 -11.97 11.83 -2.17
CA PRO A 453 -11.16 10.71 -1.74
C PRO A 453 -11.29 10.52 -0.22
N VAL A 454 -11.52 9.29 0.22
CA VAL A 454 -11.56 8.90 1.63
C VAL A 454 -10.62 7.71 1.87
N ARG A 455 -10.04 7.64 3.07
CA ARG A 455 -9.13 6.56 3.48
C ARG A 455 -9.82 5.67 4.50
N ILE A 456 -9.77 4.36 4.29
CA ILE A 456 -10.36 3.34 5.18
C ILE A 456 -9.20 2.55 5.81
N ARG A 457 -9.15 2.43 7.13
CA ARG A 457 -8.08 1.71 7.87
C ARG A 457 -8.62 0.52 8.65
#